data_AF-A0A7W7T9E2-F1
#
_entry.id   AF-A0A7W7T9E2-F1
#
_cell.length_a   1.000
_cell.length_b   1.000
_cell.length_c   1.000
_cell.angle_alpha   90.00
_cell.angle_beta   90.00
_cell.angle_gamma   90.00
#
_symmetry.space_group_name_H-M   'P 1'
#
loop_
_entity.id
_entity.type
_entity.pdbx_description
1 polymer ?
#
loop_
_entity_poly.entity_id
_entity_poly.type
_entity_poly.pdbx_seq_one_letter_code
_entity_poly.pdbx_strand_id
1 'polypeptide(L)'
;MSTVWYGKLERGEPGNYSADLLDRTAITLRLNEDERAMLHLCCTGREPAQQTRPAGALSAGLRAVIDRQTWPAYVSDCAWDILAWNAPAQEWFPWIVYEQNLMRWVFTYPEARHQLHRWDTDWAPLMIAQMQFAHARLPDNFRLAALIREILACSAEAREMWSATSAVAVHPDGDVRGLCLPDRDEVIRAEIVALSPLRSSDCRLVMLVPVT
;
A
#
# COMPACT_ATOMS: atom_id res chain seq x y z
N MET A 1 10.00 24.72 -24.76
CA MET A 1 11.09 24.38 -23.81
C MET A 1 12.29 25.24 -24.16
N SER A 2 13.05 25.75 -23.17
CA SER A 2 14.23 26.58 -23.43
C SER A 2 15.41 25.74 -23.91
N THR A 3 16.12 26.16 -24.94
CA THR A 3 17.32 25.47 -25.49
C THR A 3 18.46 25.40 -24.48
N VAL A 4 18.58 26.39 -23.60
CA VAL A 4 19.56 26.42 -22.51
C VAL A 4 19.31 25.30 -21.51
N TRP A 5 18.03 24.96 -21.28
CA TRP A 5 17.62 23.94 -20.34
C TRP A 5 18.01 22.53 -20.81
N TYR A 6 17.68 22.20 -22.06
CA TYR A 6 18.01 20.90 -22.65
C TYR A 6 19.53 20.70 -22.70
N GLY A 7 20.29 21.75 -23.02
CA GLY A 7 21.75 21.70 -23.03
C GLY A 7 22.37 21.41 -21.65
N LYS A 8 21.75 21.87 -20.55
CA LYS A 8 22.25 21.55 -19.20
C LYS A 8 21.96 20.11 -18.81
N LEU A 9 20.77 19.62 -19.18
CA LEU A 9 20.39 18.22 -18.99
C LEU A 9 21.37 17.28 -19.69
N GLU A 10 21.68 17.55 -20.97
CA GLU A 10 22.62 16.71 -21.74
C GLU A 10 24.05 16.74 -21.19
N ARG A 11 24.45 17.82 -20.51
CA ARG A 11 25.78 17.94 -19.90
C ARG A 11 25.85 17.42 -18.46
N GLY A 12 24.75 16.90 -17.91
CA GLY A 12 24.69 16.42 -16.53
C GLY A 12 24.92 17.53 -15.50
N GLU A 13 24.65 18.79 -15.85
CA GLU A 13 24.85 19.91 -14.94
C GLU A 13 23.81 19.87 -13.80
N PRO A 14 24.19 20.15 -12.54
CA PRO A 14 23.24 20.25 -11.44
C PRO A 14 22.24 21.38 -11.67
N GLY A 15 20.95 21.10 -11.49
CA GLY A 15 19.86 22.06 -11.61
C GLY A 15 18.70 21.69 -10.69
N ASN A 16 17.91 22.67 -10.27
CA ASN A 16 16.68 22.40 -9.51
C ASN A 16 15.58 22.00 -10.49
N TYR A 17 15.60 20.73 -10.93
CA TYR A 17 14.66 20.19 -11.90
C TYR A 17 13.34 19.82 -11.21
N SER A 18 12.24 20.45 -11.61
CA SER A 18 10.92 20.13 -11.06
C SER A 18 10.39 18.80 -11.63
N ALA A 19 9.60 18.07 -10.82
CA ALA A 19 9.00 16.81 -11.25
C ALA A 19 8.12 16.96 -12.50
N ASP A 20 7.33 18.04 -12.60
CA ASP A 20 6.50 18.36 -13.78
C ASP A 20 7.34 18.47 -15.06
N LEU A 21 8.50 19.11 -14.96
CA LEU A 21 9.37 19.32 -16.10
C LEU A 21 10.01 18.00 -16.57
N LEU A 22 10.41 17.15 -15.62
CA LEU A 22 10.93 15.82 -15.92
C LEU A 22 9.86 14.92 -16.54
N ASP A 23 8.61 14.98 -16.04
CA ASP A 23 7.49 14.22 -16.58
C ASP A 23 7.13 14.65 -18.01
N ARG A 24 7.05 15.97 -18.27
CA ARG A 24 6.85 16.49 -19.63
C ARG A 24 7.97 16.09 -20.58
N THR A 25 9.19 16.00 -20.07
CA THR A 25 10.36 15.56 -20.86
C THR A 25 10.26 14.09 -21.20
N ALA A 26 9.91 13.24 -20.22
CA ALA A 26 9.68 11.81 -20.44
C ALA A 26 8.59 11.56 -21.50
N ILE A 27 7.48 12.32 -21.43
CA ILE A 27 6.40 12.25 -22.43
C ILE A 27 6.90 12.70 -23.82
N THR A 28 7.62 13.82 -23.89
CA THR A 28 8.11 14.39 -25.16
C THR A 28 9.09 13.45 -25.85
N LEU A 29 9.97 12.81 -25.08
CA LEU A 29 10.95 11.86 -25.55
C LEU A 29 10.40 10.43 -25.69
N ARG A 30 9.12 10.21 -25.33
CA ARG A 30 8.45 8.90 -25.33
C ARG A 30 9.21 7.83 -24.54
N LEU A 31 9.79 8.25 -23.40
CA LEU A 31 10.51 7.35 -22.51
C LEU A 31 9.55 6.31 -21.91
N ASN A 32 10.05 5.08 -21.75
CA ASN A 32 9.35 4.04 -21.01
C ASN A 32 9.42 4.27 -19.48
N GLU A 33 8.74 3.44 -18.69
CA GLU A 33 8.67 3.58 -17.22
C GLU A 33 10.07 3.56 -16.57
N ASP A 34 10.97 2.67 -17.02
CA ASP A 34 12.33 2.52 -16.50
C ASP A 34 13.20 3.74 -16.89
N GLU A 35 13.08 4.21 -18.12
CA GLU A 35 13.79 5.40 -18.62
C GLU A 35 13.33 6.68 -17.92
N ARG A 36 12.02 6.80 -17.64
CA ARG A 36 11.46 7.88 -16.83
C ARG A 36 11.99 7.80 -15.39
N ALA A 37 12.03 6.61 -14.81
CA ALA A 37 12.58 6.41 -13.46
C ALA A 37 14.05 6.82 -13.38
N MET A 38 14.84 6.40 -14.37
CA MET A 38 16.25 6.76 -14.50
C MET A 38 16.45 8.28 -14.66
N LEU A 39 15.62 8.94 -15.49
CA LEU A 39 15.67 10.39 -15.68
C LEU A 39 15.48 11.15 -14.35
N HIS A 40 14.49 10.75 -13.56
CA HIS A 40 14.21 11.35 -12.25
C HIS A 40 15.31 11.06 -11.23
N LEU A 41 15.82 9.82 -11.18
CA LEU A 41 16.94 9.44 -10.32
C LEU A 41 18.19 10.26 -10.62
N CYS A 42 18.57 10.40 -11.90
CA CYS A 42 19.74 11.19 -12.30
C CYS A 42 19.58 12.68 -11.98
N CYS A 43 18.37 13.24 -12.08
CA CYS A 43 18.15 14.67 -11.92
C CYS A 43 17.85 15.11 -10.47
N THR A 44 17.25 14.23 -9.66
CA THR A 44 16.72 14.58 -8.33
C THR A 44 17.20 13.66 -7.21
N GLY A 45 17.86 12.54 -7.54
CA GLY A 45 18.21 11.49 -6.59
C GLY A 45 16.99 10.71 -6.06
N ARG A 46 15.81 10.89 -6.66
CA ARG A 46 14.55 10.25 -6.27
C ARG A 46 13.85 9.69 -7.49
N GLU A 47 13.15 8.58 -7.31
CA GLU A 47 12.23 8.07 -8.32
C GLU A 47 11.05 9.03 -8.51
N PRO A 48 10.41 9.04 -9.70
CA PRO A 48 9.23 9.84 -9.92
C PRO A 48 8.11 9.43 -8.97
N ALA A 49 7.25 10.37 -8.61
CA ALA A 49 5.98 10.02 -8.00
C ALA A 49 5.27 8.99 -8.90
N GLN A 50 4.89 7.86 -8.29
CA GLN A 50 4.17 6.81 -8.99
C GLN A 50 2.82 7.39 -9.41
N GLN A 51 2.56 7.43 -10.71
CA GLN A 51 1.23 7.73 -11.20
C GLN A 51 0.33 6.59 -10.74
N THR A 52 -0.79 6.93 -10.12
CA THR A 52 -1.78 5.95 -9.68
C THR A 52 -2.24 5.19 -10.91
N ARG A 53 -1.80 3.93 -11.06
CA ARG A 53 -2.32 3.09 -12.14
C ARG A 53 -3.82 2.95 -11.92
N PRO A 54 -4.66 2.94 -12.97
CA PRO A 54 -6.06 2.60 -12.79
C PRO A 54 -6.15 1.27 -12.02
N ALA A 55 -6.92 1.27 -10.94
CA ALA A 55 -7.18 0.07 -10.17
C ALA A 55 -7.67 -1.03 -11.13
N GLY A 56 -6.95 -2.16 -11.19
CA GLY A 56 -7.43 -3.35 -11.90
C GLY A 56 -6.51 -4.00 -12.93
N ALA A 57 -5.38 -3.40 -13.31
CA ALA A 57 -4.44 -4.07 -14.23
C ALA A 57 -3.37 -4.88 -13.45
N LEU A 58 -3.81 -5.81 -12.59
CA LEU A 58 -2.90 -6.80 -12.01
C LEU A 58 -2.29 -7.61 -13.17
N SER A 59 -0.96 -7.73 -13.22
CA SER A 59 -0.35 -8.54 -14.27
C SER A 59 -0.83 -10.00 -14.18
N ALA A 60 -1.00 -10.66 -15.33
CA ALA A 60 -1.42 -12.07 -15.37
C ALA A 60 -0.48 -12.97 -14.57
N GLY A 61 0.82 -12.66 -14.54
CA GLY A 61 1.81 -13.38 -13.74
C GLY A 61 1.57 -13.23 -12.23
N LEU A 62 1.31 -12.01 -11.74
CA LEU A 62 1.02 -11.77 -10.33
C LEU A 62 -0.29 -12.42 -9.90
N ARG A 63 -1.32 -12.39 -10.76
CA ARG A 63 -2.57 -13.13 -10.53
C ARG A 63 -2.32 -14.63 -10.38
N ALA A 64 -1.56 -15.22 -11.31
CA ALA A 64 -1.23 -16.65 -11.28
C ALA A 64 -0.41 -17.08 -10.05
N VAL A 65 0.44 -16.19 -9.52
CA VAL A 65 1.19 -16.44 -8.28
C VAL A 65 0.25 -16.52 -7.08
N ILE A 66 -0.66 -15.55 -6.93
CA ILE A 66 -1.61 -15.50 -5.82
C ILE A 66 -2.58 -16.69 -5.87
N ASP A 67 -3.12 -16.98 -7.05
CA ASP A 67 -4.08 -18.07 -7.23
C ASP A 67 -3.50 -19.46 -6.93
N ARG A 68 -2.16 -19.61 -6.98
CA ARG A 68 -1.45 -20.87 -6.66
C ARG A 68 -0.92 -20.95 -5.23
N GLN A 69 -0.98 -19.87 -4.47
CA GLN A 69 -0.51 -19.86 -3.09
C GLN A 69 -1.45 -20.68 -2.20
N THR A 70 -0.89 -21.52 -1.32
CA THR A 70 -1.65 -22.35 -0.37
C THR A 70 -2.08 -21.57 0.86
N TRP A 71 -1.33 -20.55 1.24
CA TRP A 71 -1.67 -19.66 2.35
C TRP A 71 -2.58 -18.51 1.91
N PRO A 72 -3.33 -17.88 2.82
CA PRO A 72 -4.06 -16.64 2.55
C PRO A 72 -3.14 -15.60 1.91
N ALA A 73 -3.52 -15.14 0.72
CA ALA A 73 -2.76 -14.16 -0.03
C ALA A 73 -3.69 -13.14 -0.71
N TYR A 74 -3.29 -11.87 -0.67
CA TYR A 74 -3.98 -10.80 -1.37
C TYR A 74 -2.99 -9.75 -1.89
N VAL A 75 -3.42 -8.99 -2.89
CA VAL A 75 -2.73 -7.79 -3.36
C VAL A 75 -3.56 -6.58 -3.02
N SER A 76 -2.90 -5.53 -2.54
CA SER A 76 -3.53 -4.25 -2.29
C SER A 76 -2.68 -3.07 -2.77
N ASP A 77 -3.32 -1.95 -3.08
CA ASP A 77 -2.65 -0.74 -3.53
C ASP A 77 -2.16 0.13 -2.37
N CYS A 78 -1.52 1.27 -2.66
CA CYS A 78 -1.04 2.22 -1.67
C CYS A 78 -2.11 2.78 -0.72
N ALA A 79 -3.40 2.67 -1.05
CA ALA A 79 -4.54 3.12 -0.23
C ALA A 79 -5.28 1.95 0.44
N TRP A 80 -4.72 0.74 0.43
CA TRP A 80 -5.31 -0.46 1.02
C TRP A 80 -6.57 -0.98 0.34
N ASP A 81 -6.82 -0.57 -0.89
CA ASP A 81 -7.78 -1.24 -1.74
C ASP A 81 -7.23 -2.61 -2.16
N ILE A 82 -7.96 -3.68 -1.83
CA ILE A 82 -7.68 -5.05 -2.21
C ILE A 82 -8.00 -5.21 -3.71
N LEU A 83 -6.97 -5.48 -4.49
CA LEU A 83 -7.06 -5.64 -5.95
C LEU A 83 -7.25 -7.09 -6.38
N ALA A 84 -6.79 -8.03 -5.56
CA ALA A 84 -6.92 -9.47 -5.80
C ALA A 84 -6.72 -10.26 -4.50
N TRP A 85 -7.30 -11.44 -4.43
CA TRP A 85 -7.12 -12.39 -3.33
C TRP A 85 -7.29 -13.82 -3.86
N ASN A 86 -6.74 -14.80 -3.11
CA ASN A 86 -6.95 -16.23 -3.37
C ASN A 86 -8.06 -16.82 -2.49
N ALA A 87 -8.44 -18.07 -2.77
CA ALA A 87 -9.50 -18.75 -2.01
C ALA A 87 -9.22 -18.87 -0.50
N PRO A 88 -7.99 -19.24 -0.04
CA PRO A 88 -7.66 -19.21 1.39
C PRO A 88 -7.83 -17.85 2.06
N ALA A 89 -7.52 -16.74 1.36
CA ALA A 89 -7.77 -15.41 1.89
C ALA A 89 -9.26 -15.13 2.07
N GLN A 90 -10.11 -15.55 1.13
CA GLN A 90 -11.56 -15.39 1.27
C GLN A 90 -12.14 -16.28 2.39
N GLU A 91 -11.55 -17.46 2.64
CA GLU A 91 -11.92 -18.33 3.76
C GLU A 91 -11.60 -17.67 5.11
N TRP A 92 -10.39 -17.10 5.25
CA TRP A 92 -9.99 -16.42 6.48
C TRP A 92 -10.70 -15.08 6.68
N PHE A 93 -10.97 -14.38 5.57
CA PHE A 93 -11.53 -13.04 5.54
C PHE A 93 -12.73 -12.97 4.58
N PRO A 94 -13.89 -13.52 4.94
CA PRO A 94 -15.09 -13.47 4.10
C PRO A 94 -15.53 -12.05 3.74
N TRP A 95 -15.13 -11.06 4.55
CA TRP A 95 -15.45 -9.66 4.35
C TRP A 95 -14.89 -9.06 3.06
N ILE A 96 -13.80 -9.63 2.51
CA ILE A 96 -13.12 -9.11 1.32
C ILE A 96 -14.08 -9.03 0.11
N VAL A 97 -15.14 -9.83 0.08
CA VAL A 97 -16.10 -9.82 -1.03
C VAL A 97 -17.04 -8.61 -1.02
N TYR A 98 -17.30 -8.02 0.16
CA TYR A 98 -18.22 -6.87 0.31
C TYR A 98 -17.52 -5.56 0.70
N GLU A 99 -16.34 -5.64 1.33
CA GLU A 99 -15.50 -4.49 1.62
C GLU A 99 -14.10 -4.73 1.05
N GLN A 100 -13.75 -3.98 0.02
CA GLN A 100 -12.47 -4.15 -0.67
C GLN A 100 -11.42 -3.15 -0.19
N ASN A 101 -11.64 -2.42 0.92
CA ASN A 101 -10.59 -1.62 1.55
C ASN A 101 -10.27 -2.17 2.95
N LEU A 102 -9.03 -2.66 3.15
CA LEU A 102 -8.61 -3.26 4.41
C LEU A 102 -8.69 -2.26 5.57
N MET A 103 -8.22 -1.03 5.40
CA MET A 103 -8.21 -0.05 6.48
C MET A 103 -9.63 0.37 6.87
N ARG A 104 -10.51 0.56 5.88
CA ARG A 104 -11.93 0.80 6.15
C ARG A 104 -12.53 -0.36 6.94
N TRP A 105 -12.30 -1.60 6.52
CA TRP A 105 -12.79 -2.78 7.23
C TRP A 105 -12.32 -2.78 8.71
N VAL A 106 -11.01 -2.64 8.92
CA VAL A 106 -10.40 -2.66 10.26
C VAL A 106 -11.03 -1.65 11.20
N PHE A 107 -11.30 -0.43 10.74
CA PHE A 107 -11.75 0.65 11.62
C PHE A 107 -13.25 0.90 11.61
N THR A 108 -14.04 0.33 10.69
CA THR A 108 -15.48 0.63 10.61
C THR A 108 -16.39 -0.59 10.79
N TYR A 109 -15.87 -1.82 10.67
CA TYR A 109 -16.67 -3.04 10.74
C TYR A 109 -16.51 -3.78 12.07
N PRO A 110 -17.59 -4.02 12.84
CA PRO A 110 -17.51 -4.64 14.17
C PRO A 110 -16.78 -5.99 14.19
N GLU A 111 -16.96 -6.82 13.17
CA GLU A 111 -16.32 -8.13 13.07
C GLU A 111 -14.78 -8.07 13.05
N ALA A 112 -14.20 -6.96 12.61
CA ALA A 112 -12.75 -6.78 12.61
C ALA A 112 -12.16 -6.81 14.03
N ARG A 113 -12.92 -6.33 15.04
CA ARG A 113 -12.48 -6.32 16.44
C ARG A 113 -12.42 -7.73 17.04
N HIS A 114 -13.15 -8.67 16.44
CA HIS A 114 -13.12 -10.06 16.82
C HIS A 114 -12.08 -10.85 16.02
N GLN A 115 -12.07 -10.70 14.69
CA GLN A 115 -11.17 -11.43 13.80
C GLN A 115 -9.70 -11.07 14.01
N LEU A 116 -9.41 -9.80 14.31
CA LEU A 116 -8.05 -9.36 14.64
C LEU A 116 -7.84 -9.53 16.14
N HIS A 117 -7.16 -10.61 16.53
CA HIS A 117 -6.92 -10.90 17.95
C HIS A 117 -6.16 -9.74 18.59
N ARG A 118 -6.64 -9.26 19.75
CA ARG A 118 -6.11 -8.08 20.45
C ARG A 118 -6.01 -6.86 19.52
N TRP A 119 -7.08 -6.60 18.78
CA TRP A 119 -7.19 -5.54 17.78
C TRP A 119 -6.62 -4.19 18.25
N ASP A 120 -6.95 -3.77 19.47
CA ASP A 120 -6.58 -2.48 20.07
C ASP A 120 -5.09 -2.36 20.40
N THR A 121 -4.39 -3.46 20.67
CA THR A 121 -2.95 -3.44 21.00
C THR A 121 -2.07 -3.91 19.85
N ASP A 122 -2.49 -4.94 19.13
CA ASP A 122 -1.63 -5.69 18.21
C ASP A 122 -1.90 -5.30 16.75
N TRP A 123 -2.97 -4.58 16.42
CA TRP A 123 -3.32 -4.27 15.03
C TRP A 123 -3.55 -2.78 14.80
N ALA A 124 -4.52 -2.19 15.51
CA ALA A 124 -4.99 -0.85 15.24
C ALA A 124 -3.91 0.25 15.39
N PRO A 125 -3.07 0.27 16.44
CA PRO A 125 -2.03 1.30 16.58
C PRO A 125 -1.01 1.26 15.42
N LEU A 126 -0.64 0.06 14.97
CA LEU A 126 0.27 -0.11 13.85
C LEU A 126 -0.35 0.38 12.54
N MET A 127 -1.61 0.04 12.30
CA MET A 127 -2.34 0.45 11.09
C MET A 127 -2.59 1.97 11.06
N ILE A 128 -2.79 2.60 12.21
CA ILE A 128 -2.79 4.07 12.33
C ILE A 128 -1.43 4.65 11.93
N ALA A 129 -0.33 4.12 12.47
CA ALA A 129 1.02 4.57 12.13
C ALA A 129 1.33 4.40 10.63
N GLN A 130 0.87 3.31 10.01
CA GLN A 130 0.99 3.08 8.58
C GLN A 130 0.21 4.10 7.74
N MET A 131 -1.03 4.42 8.14
CA MET A 131 -1.82 5.45 7.46
C MET A 131 -1.18 6.83 7.58
N GLN A 132 -0.66 7.20 8.77
CA GLN A 132 0.09 8.44 8.97
C GLN A 132 1.33 8.51 8.08
N PHE A 133 2.12 7.43 8.05
CA PHE A 133 3.32 7.35 7.21
C PHE A 133 2.99 7.45 5.72
N ALA A 134 1.97 6.73 5.24
CA ALA A 134 1.55 6.78 3.85
C ALA A 134 1.04 8.18 3.46
N HIS A 135 0.29 8.84 4.35
CA HIS A 135 -0.21 10.19 4.11
C HIS A 135 0.92 11.21 4.01
N ALA A 136 1.94 11.10 4.86
CA ALA A 136 3.14 11.94 4.79
C ALA A 136 3.98 11.69 3.53
N ARG A 137 4.05 10.43 3.07
CA ARG A 137 4.80 10.04 1.86
C ARG A 137 4.08 10.45 0.57
N LEU A 138 2.75 10.48 0.56
CA LEU A 138 1.91 10.77 -0.61
C LEU A 138 0.92 11.91 -0.32
N PRO A 139 1.40 13.15 -0.09
CA PRO A 139 0.55 14.26 0.36
C PRO A 139 -0.55 14.64 -0.66
N ASP A 140 -0.29 14.44 -1.96
CA ASP A 140 -1.23 14.77 -3.04
C ASP A 140 -2.20 13.62 -3.39
N ASN A 141 -2.16 12.50 -2.65
CA ASN A 141 -3.06 11.37 -2.90
C ASN A 141 -4.44 11.64 -2.26
N PHE A 142 -5.35 12.19 -3.05
CA PHE A 142 -6.72 12.52 -2.61
C PHE A 142 -7.53 11.30 -2.14
N ARG A 143 -7.29 10.11 -2.69
CA ARG A 143 -8.00 8.87 -2.29
C ARG A 143 -7.60 8.48 -0.87
N LEU A 144 -6.29 8.46 -0.61
CA LEU A 144 -5.76 8.18 0.72
C LEU A 144 -6.26 9.21 1.75
N ALA A 145 -6.22 10.50 1.40
CA ALA A 145 -6.73 11.55 2.29
C ALA A 145 -8.24 11.42 2.56
N ALA A 146 -9.04 11.01 1.57
CA ALA A 146 -10.47 10.77 1.74
C ALA A 146 -10.75 9.57 2.66
N LEU A 147 -10.05 8.45 2.47
CA LEU A 147 -10.15 7.26 3.31
C LEU A 147 -9.83 7.56 4.77
N ILE A 148 -8.73 8.28 5.02
CA ILE A 148 -8.34 8.66 6.38
C ILE A 148 -9.42 9.53 7.03
N ARG A 149 -9.93 10.54 6.32
CA ARG A 149 -11.02 11.37 6.85
C ARG A 149 -12.27 10.57 7.19
N GLU A 150 -12.64 9.62 6.33
CA GLU A 150 -13.77 8.72 6.54
C GLU A 150 -13.58 7.90 7.83
N ILE A 151 -12.45 7.22 7.97
CA ILE A 151 -12.12 6.40 9.14
C ILE A 151 -12.14 7.24 10.43
N LEU A 152 -11.50 8.40 10.44
CA LEU A 152 -11.44 9.28 11.61
C LEU A 152 -12.80 9.92 11.95
N ALA A 153 -13.71 10.02 10.98
CA ALA A 153 -15.09 10.45 11.23
C ALA A 153 -15.91 9.32 11.87
N CYS A 154 -15.70 8.07 11.42
CA CYS A 154 -16.51 6.92 11.81
C CYS A 154 -16.03 6.17 13.07
N SER A 155 -14.76 6.28 13.48
CA SER A 155 -14.25 5.62 14.69
C SER A 155 -13.61 6.63 15.65
N ALA A 156 -14.15 6.67 16.88
CA ALA A 156 -13.61 7.53 17.95
C ALA A 156 -12.24 7.02 18.41
N GLU A 157 -12.07 5.70 18.50
CA GLU A 157 -10.84 5.03 18.86
C GLU A 157 -9.74 5.30 17.83
N ALA A 158 -10.07 5.25 16.54
CA ALA A 158 -9.13 5.63 15.47
C ALA A 158 -8.66 7.07 15.61
N ARG A 159 -9.58 7.99 15.96
CA ARG A 159 -9.27 9.40 16.19
C ARG A 159 -8.35 9.61 17.39
N GLU A 160 -8.63 8.93 18.50
CA GLU A 160 -7.80 8.98 19.69
C GLU A 160 -6.39 8.42 19.41
N MET A 161 -6.31 7.24 18.80
CA MET A 161 -5.03 6.66 18.39
C MET A 161 -4.28 7.56 17.42
N TRP A 162 -4.95 8.18 16.45
CA TRP A 162 -4.33 9.11 15.50
C TRP A 162 -3.71 10.32 16.18
N SER A 163 -4.36 10.87 17.20
CA SER A 163 -3.83 12.00 17.98
C SER A 163 -2.69 11.60 18.92
N ALA A 164 -2.72 10.37 19.46
CA ALA A 164 -1.70 9.87 20.38
C ALA A 164 -0.44 9.33 19.67
N THR A 165 -0.58 8.83 18.44
CA THR A 165 0.50 8.16 17.70
C THR A 165 1.47 9.20 17.12
N SER A 166 2.74 9.09 17.51
CA SER A 166 3.88 9.81 16.91
C SER A 166 4.82 8.88 16.12
N ALA A 167 4.37 7.66 15.82
CA ALA A 167 5.22 6.57 15.38
C ALA A 167 5.36 6.45 13.85
N VAL A 168 6.57 6.06 13.43
CA VAL A 168 6.92 5.67 12.07
C VAL A 168 6.93 4.14 12.01
N ALA A 169 5.87 3.55 11.48
CA ALA A 169 5.85 2.12 11.14
C ALA A 169 5.63 1.97 9.64
N VAL A 170 6.63 1.42 8.96
CA VAL A 170 6.66 1.40 7.49
C VAL A 170 5.99 0.14 6.93
N HIS A 171 6.16 -1.01 7.57
CA HIS A 171 5.68 -2.27 7.00
C HIS A 171 5.49 -3.37 8.06
N PRO A 172 4.40 -4.18 8.01
CA PRO A 172 4.20 -5.32 8.92
C PRO A 172 4.93 -6.59 8.49
N ASP A 173 5.94 -6.50 7.60
CA ASP A 173 6.63 -7.69 7.09
C ASP A 173 7.47 -8.34 8.20
N GLY A 174 7.33 -9.66 8.37
CA GLY A 174 7.93 -10.43 9.46
C GLY A 174 7.17 -10.37 10.79
N ASP A 175 6.10 -9.58 10.90
CA ASP A 175 5.30 -9.54 12.13
C ASP A 175 4.45 -10.81 12.28
N VAL A 176 4.45 -11.40 13.47
CA VAL A 176 3.51 -12.47 13.81
C VAL A 176 2.30 -11.88 14.52
N ARG A 177 1.11 -12.10 13.96
CA ARG A 177 -0.16 -11.60 14.53
C ARG A 177 -1.14 -12.73 14.79
N GLY A 178 -2.00 -12.53 15.79
CA GLY A 178 -3.09 -13.44 16.11
C GLY A 178 -4.36 -13.12 15.31
N LEU A 179 -5.06 -14.14 14.89
CA LEU A 179 -6.30 -14.08 14.11
C LEU A 179 -7.33 -15.06 14.65
N CYS A 180 -8.57 -14.62 14.81
CA CYS A 180 -9.72 -15.46 15.10
C CYS A 180 -10.47 -15.71 13.78
N LEU A 181 -10.51 -16.95 13.30
CA LEU A 181 -11.19 -17.26 12.05
C LEU A 181 -12.68 -17.52 12.29
N PRO A 182 -13.58 -17.19 11.34
CA PRO A 182 -15.04 -17.35 11.52
C PRO A 182 -15.51 -18.73 11.98
N ASP A 183 -14.83 -19.79 11.53
CA ASP A 183 -15.22 -21.19 11.79
C ASP A 183 -14.28 -21.89 12.79
N ARG A 184 -13.47 -21.12 13.56
CA ARG A 184 -12.52 -21.68 14.53
C ARG A 184 -12.52 -20.88 15.83
N ASP A 185 -12.61 -21.59 16.95
CA ASP A 185 -12.53 -20.97 18.28
C ASP A 185 -11.08 -20.66 18.72
N GLU A 186 -10.10 -21.23 18.03
CA GLU A 186 -8.68 -21.05 18.33
C GLU A 186 -8.09 -19.82 17.64
N VAL A 187 -7.23 -19.11 18.37
CA VAL A 187 -6.42 -18.02 17.80
C VAL A 187 -5.30 -18.63 16.98
N ILE A 188 -5.35 -18.42 15.66
CA ILE A 188 -4.25 -18.76 14.76
C ILE A 188 -3.22 -17.64 14.80
N ARG A 189 -1.96 -18.01 14.96
CA ARG A 189 -0.84 -17.09 14.79
C ARG A 189 -0.32 -17.21 13.36
N ALA A 190 -0.16 -16.09 12.68
CA ALA A 190 0.39 -16.05 11.34
C ALA A 190 1.46 -14.98 11.21
N GLU A 191 2.57 -15.33 10.58
CA GLU A 191 3.58 -14.39 10.12
C GLU A 191 3.06 -13.68 8.87
N ILE A 192 3.14 -12.36 8.88
CA ILE A 192 2.82 -11.52 7.74
C ILE A 192 4.06 -11.46 6.85
N VAL A 193 3.97 -12.03 5.65
CA VAL A 193 5.01 -11.92 4.63
C VAL A 193 4.51 -10.99 3.54
N ALA A 194 5.27 -9.95 3.24
CA ALA A 194 4.84 -8.94 2.30
C ALA A 194 5.93 -8.48 1.33
N LEU A 195 5.52 -8.32 0.09
CA LEU A 195 6.41 -8.14 -1.06
C LEU A 195 5.85 -7.05 -1.97
N SER A 196 6.73 -6.21 -2.51
CA SER A 196 6.37 -5.21 -3.53
C SER A 196 6.69 -5.77 -4.92
N PRO A 197 5.71 -5.94 -5.82
CA PRO A 197 5.97 -6.37 -7.19
C PRO A 197 6.73 -5.29 -7.96
N LEU A 198 7.84 -5.64 -8.63
CA LEU A 198 8.65 -4.67 -9.37
C LEU A 198 7.88 -3.93 -10.47
N ARG A 199 6.97 -4.61 -11.17
CA ARG A 199 6.14 -4.02 -12.24
C ARG A 199 4.89 -3.28 -11.75
N SER A 200 4.59 -3.37 -10.46
CA SER A 200 3.43 -2.79 -9.80
C SER A 200 3.86 -2.35 -8.40
N SER A 201 4.86 -1.47 -8.35
CA SER A 201 5.55 -1.05 -7.13
C SER A 201 4.69 -0.17 -6.21
N ASP A 202 3.52 0.25 -6.70
CA ASP A 202 2.43 0.88 -5.96
C ASP A 202 1.54 -0.14 -5.22
N CYS A 203 1.70 -1.43 -5.55
CA CYS A 203 1.00 -2.53 -4.93
C CYS A 203 1.90 -3.27 -3.93
N ARG A 204 1.25 -3.98 -3.01
CA ARG A 204 1.86 -4.96 -2.13
C ARG A 204 1.13 -6.28 -2.25
N LEU A 205 1.87 -7.36 -2.39
CA LEU A 205 1.42 -8.73 -2.15
C LEU A 205 1.61 -9.00 -0.66
N VAL A 206 0.56 -9.46 0.01
CA VAL A 206 0.59 -9.85 1.42
C VAL A 206 0.16 -11.30 1.52
N MET A 207 0.89 -12.08 2.30
CA MET A 207 0.61 -13.48 2.62
C MET A 207 0.61 -13.65 4.14
N LEU A 208 -0.25 -14.54 4.65
CA LEU A 208 -0.31 -14.89 6.07
C LEU A 208 0.11 -16.35 6.24
N VAL A 209 1.33 -16.57 6.73
CA VAL A 209 1.91 -17.89 6.89
C VAL A 209 1.66 -18.37 8.32
N PRO A 210 0.85 -19.42 8.56
CA PRO A 210 0.61 -19.93 9.92
C PRO A 210 1.94 -20.33 10.58
N VAL A 211 2.14 -19.92 11.83
CA VAL A 211 3.28 -20.37 12.64
C VAL A 211 2.83 -21.49 13.56
N THR A 212 3.63 -22.57 13.63
CA THR A 212 3.44 -23.71 14.54
C THR A 212 3.84 -23.38 15.96
#